data_AF-A0A850GDG8-F1
#
_entry.id   AF-A0A850GDG8-F1
#
_cell.length_a   1.000
_cell.length_b   1.000
_cell.length_c   1.000
_cell.angle_alpha   90.00
_cell.angle_beta   90.00
_cell.angle_gamma   90.00
#
_symmetry.space_group_name_H-M   'P 1'
#
loop_
_entity.id
_entity.type
_entity.pdbx_description
1 polymer ?
#
loop_
_entity_poly.entity_id
_entity_poly.type
_entity_poly.pdbx_seq_one_letter_code
_entity_poly.pdbx_strand_id
1 'polypeptide(L)'
;MSSEVLPRWAWITLGAATVGGALGLFVWSARRPAWDVLLSRAGVPRALWNFAAIQRYTESRNNPKAGLGRPELFPNWAEPRNAPRDQQLHEAEAAEQAYDRNAQAYAESPFPRRMWVFGSGGAYGLLPANALAPWKDTDALRRGRVTPYDVFNPWKSTIFFLEYVRRMIDKPSFQRLPAQDRNWLALKRGMASPSLVDDVGESNARSATSRRNATKAAQALGIPEDYLYETVPLDWPRYPGGRELIA
;
A
#
# COMPACT_ATOMS: atom_id res chain seq x y z
N MET A 1 24.36 -31.89 -54.88
CA MET A 1 24.12 -31.24 -53.57
C MET A 1 22.68 -30.79 -53.54
N SER A 2 21.78 -31.64 -53.05
CA SER A 2 20.36 -31.32 -52.89
C SER A 2 20.20 -30.50 -51.61
N SER A 3 19.86 -29.22 -51.76
CA SER A 3 19.45 -28.36 -50.65
C SER A 3 18.16 -28.93 -50.06
N GLU A 4 18.24 -29.50 -48.85
CA GLU A 4 17.05 -29.89 -48.10
C GLU A 4 16.26 -28.63 -47.75
N VAL A 5 15.23 -28.36 -48.55
CA VAL A 5 14.29 -27.27 -48.29
C VAL A 5 13.41 -27.73 -47.13
N LEU A 6 13.65 -27.16 -45.95
CA LEU A 6 12.83 -27.41 -44.77
C LEU A 6 11.35 -27.23 -45.11
N PRO A 7 10.50 -28.24 -44.82
CA PRO A 7 9.11 -28.21 -45.21
C PRO A 7 8.37 -27.08 -44.48
N ARG A 8 7.47 -26.39 -45.18
CA ARG A 8 6.76 -25.19 -44.71
C ARG A 8 6.09 -25.35 -43.35
N TRP A 9 5.64 -26.56 -43.01
CA TRP A 9 5.03 -26.84 -41.70
C TRP A 9 6.00 -26.59 -40.55
N ALA A 10 7.30 -26.88 -40.73
CA ALA A 10 8.32 -26.68 -39.71
C ALA A 10 8.48 -25.19 -39.34
N TRP A 11 8.48 -24.31 -40.36
CA TRP A 11 8.51 -22.86 -40.18
C TRP A 11 7.25 -22.32 -39.50
N ILE A 12 6.09 -22.89 -39.80
CA ILE A 12 4.82 -22.52 -39.17
C ILE A 12 4.81 -22.92 -37.69
N THR A 13 5.27 -24.13 -37.34
CA THR A 13 5.39 -24.56 -35.94
C THR A 13 6.41 -23.74 -35.16
N LEU A 14 7.55 -23.40 -35.77
CA LEU A 14 8.56 -22.57 -35.12
C LEU A 14 8.02 -21.15 -34.89
N GLY A 15 7.35 -20.56 -35.88
CA GLY A 15 6.70 -19.26 -35.76
C GLY A 15 5.61 -19.23 -34.69
N ALA A 16 4.76 -20.25 -34.64
CA ALA A 16 3.70 -20.38 -33.64
C ALA A 16 4.27 -20.55 -32.21
N ALA A 17 5.33 -21.34 -32.04
CA ALA A 17 6.01 -21.50 -30.75
C ALA A 17 6.69 -20.20 -30.28
N THR A 18 7.28 -19.46 -31.21
CA THR A 18 7.96 -18.19 -30.89
C THR A 18 6.94 -17.10 -30.54
N VAL A 19 5.85 -16.98 -31.29
CA VAL A 19 4.77 -16.02 -31.00
C VAL A 19 4.02 -16.41 -29.73
N GLY A 20 3.69 -17.70 -29.54
CA GLY A 20 3.06 -18.21 -28.33
C GLY A 20 3.93 -18.06 -27.08
N GLY A 21 5.25 -18.28 -27.21
CA GLY A 21 6.22 -18.06 -26.14
C GLY A 21 6.40 -16.58 -25.80
N ALA A 22 6.46 -15.71 -26.82
CA ALA A 22 6.52 -14.26 -26.63
C ALA A 22 5.24 -13.69 -26.01
N LEU A 23 4.06 -14.16 -26.44
CA LEU A 23 2.78 -13.83 -25.80
C LEU A 23 2.69 -14.40 -24.38
N GLY A 24 3.18 -15.61 -24.13
CA GLY A 24 3.25 -16.20 -22.79
C GLY A 24 4.15 -15.40 -21.84
N LEU A 25 5.32 -14.98 -22.30
CA LEU A 25 6.23 -14.09 -21.56
C LEU A 25 5.63 -12.70 -21.37
N PHE A 26 4.95 -12.15 -22.38
CA PHE A 26 4.26 -10.86 -22.28
C PHE A 26 3.11 -10.92 -21.26
N VAL A 27 2.26 -11.95 -21.30
CA VAL A 27 1.18 -12.19 -20.34
C VAL A 27 1.72 -12.46 -18.94
N TRP A 28 2.82 -13.20 -18.82
CA TRP A 28 3.49 -13.45 -17.54
C TRP A 28 4.11 -12.17 -16.96
N SER A 29 4.75 -11.33 -17.79
CA SER A 29 5.28 -10.02 -17.42
C SER A 29 4.19 -8.98 -17.13
N ALA A 30 3.00 -9.16 -17.72
CA ALA A 30 1.81 -8.32 -17.49
C ALA A 30 1.06 -8.70 -16.19
N ARG A 31 1.35 -9.85 -15.58
CA ARG A 31 0.86 -10.14 -14.23
C ARG A 31 1.55 -9.20 -13.26
N ARG A 32 0.78 -8.27 -12.69
CA ARG A 32 1.25 -7.41 -11.58
C ARG A 32 1.90 -8.32 -10.53
N PRO A 33 3.15 -8.05 -10.10
CA PRO A 33 3.83 -8.90 -9.13
C PRO A 33 2.93 -9.09 -7.91
N ALA A 34 2.86 -10.34 -7.43
CA ALA A 34 2.16 -10.62 -6.19
C ALA A 34 2.78 -9.77 -5.07
N TRP A 35 1.96 -9.22 -4.18
CA TRP A 35 2.44 -8.29 -3.17
C TRP A 35 3.48 -8.89 -2.23
N ASP A 36 3.46 -10.21 -2.04
CA ASP A 36 4.49 -10.92 -1.29
C ASP A 36 5.87 -10.80 -1.96
N VAL A 37 5.92 -10.74 -3.29
CA VAL A 37 7.15 -10.47 -4.05
C VAL A 37 7.61 -9.03 -3.79
N LEU A 38 6.69 -8.07 -3.73
CA LEU A 38 7.03 -6.67 -3.43
C LEU A 38 7.54 -6.53 -1.98
N LEU A 39 6.90 -7.17 -1.01
CA LEU A 39 7.34 -7.17 0.38
C LEU A 39 8.68 -7.88 0.54
N SER A 40 8.88 -9.03 -0.11
CA SER A 40 10.15 -9.75 -0.12
C SER A 40 11.26 -8.90 -0.73
N ARG A 41 10.98 -8.21 -1.85
CA ARG A 41 11.93 -7.32 -2.52
C ARG A 41 12.31 -6.13 -1.64
N ALA A 42 11.37 -5.62 -0.84
CA ALA A 42 11.65 -4.52 0.09
C ALA A 42 12.55 -4.96 1.25
N GLY A 43 12.64 -6.25 1.59
CA GLY A 43 13.50 -6.73 2.67
C GLY A 43 12.88 -6.61 4.07
N VAL A 44 11.55 -6.57 4.17
CA VAL A 44 10.83 -6.49 5.46
C VAL A 44 10.68 -7.86 6.14
N PRO A 45 10.49 -7.91 7.48
CA PRO A 45 10.26 -9.17 8.17
C PRO A 45 9.03 -9.91 7.64
N ARG A 46 9.10 -11.24 7.54
CA ARG A 46 7.98 -12.08 7.10
C ARG A 46 6.73 -11.91 7.97
N ALA A 47 6.92 -11.64 9.26
CA ALA A 47 5.81 -11.39 10.18
C ALA A 47 4.91 -10.22 9.72
N LEU A 48 5.44 -9.25 8.95
CA LEU A 48 4.67 -8.13 8.41
C LEU A 48 3.77 -8.51 7.22
N TRP A 49 4.01 -9.66 6.58
CA TRP A 49 3.28 -10.05 5.36
C TRP A 49 1.80 -10.31 5.65
N ASN A 50 1.50 -10.99 6.76
CA ASN A 50 0.14 -11.22 7.22
C ASN A 50 -0.58 -9.89 7.54
N PHE A 51 0.09 -8.97 8.22
CA PHE A 51 -0.42 -7.64 8.51
C PHE A 51 -0.71 -6.86 7.22
N ALA A 52 0.19 -6.91 6.25
CA ALA A 52 0.01 -6.29 4.94
C ALA A 52 -1.21 -6.88 4.20
N ALA A 53 -1.40 -8.21 4.24
CA ALA A 53 -2.55 -8.87 3.65
C ALA A 53 -3.87 -8.45 4.34
N ILE A 54 -3.89 -8.43 5.68
CA ILE A 54 -5.05 -7.98 6.47
C ILE A 54 -5.40 -6.52 6.16
N GLN A 55 -4.40 -5.64 6.12
CA GLN A 55 -4.61 -4.23 5.78
C GLN A 55 -5.18 -4.10 4.37
N ARG A 56 -4.58 -4.77 3.37
CA ARG A 56 -5.07 -4.69 1.99
C ARG A 56 -6.49 -5.20 1.83
N TYR A 57 -6.80 -6.32 2.48
CA TYR A 57 -8.13 -6.88 2.42
C TYR A 57 -9.17 -5.95 3.09
N THR A 58 -8.80 -5.34 4.21
CA THR A 58 -9.66 -4.40 4.93
C THR A 58 -10.01 -3.18 4.07
N GLU A 59 -9.02 -2.57 3.42
CA GLU A 59 -9.21 -1.32 2.69
C GLU A 59 -9.79 -1.52 1.29
N SER A 60 -9.29 -2.53 0.57
CA SER A 60 -9.54 -2.65 -0.87
C SER A 60 -10.05 -4.02 -1.31
N ARG A 61 -10.24 -4.98 -0.38
CA ARG A 61 -10.52 -6.39 -0.72
C ARG A 61 -9.52 -6.92 -1.76
N ASN A 62 -8.25 -6.54 -1.58
CA ASN A 62 -7.13 -6.83 -2.49
C ASN A 62 -7.17 -6.15 -3.86
N ASN A 63 -8.11 -5.25 -4.14
CA ASN A 63 -8.14 -4.48 -5.39
C ASN A 63 -7.16 -3.29 -5.34
N PRO A 64 -6.04 -3.32 -6.08
CA PRO A 64 -5.03 -2.26 -6.01
C PRO A 64 -5.49 -0.93 -6.63
N LYS A 65 -6.69 -0.88 -7.23
CA LYS A 65 -7.23 0.34 -7.84
C LYS A 65 -8.42 0.92 -7.08
N ALA A 66 -8.91 0.27 -6.03
CA ALA A 66 -10.09 0.71 -5.29
C ALA A 66 -9.81 1.94 -4.44
N GLY A 67 -9.79 3.12 -5.06
CA GLY A 67 -9.71 4.38 -4.35
C GLY A 67 -11.07 4.87 -3.88
N LEU A 68 -11.10 5.67 -2.82
CA LEU A 68 -12.31 6.27 -2.26
C LEU A 68 -12.04 7.75 -2.04
N GLY A 69 -13.00 8.61 -2.36
CA GLY A 69 -12.80 10.04 -2.34
C GLY A 69 -13.59 10.73 -3.44
N ARG A 70 -13.21 11.96 -3.81
CA ARG A 70 -13.88 12.74 -4.88
C ARG A 70 -13.52 12.19 -6.27
N PRO A 71 -14.41 11.46 -6.97
CA PRO A 71 -14.07 10.81 -8.25
C PRO A 71 -13.53 11.78 -9.30
N GLU A 72 -14.00 13.03 -9.27
CA GLU A 72 -13.55 14.12 -10.14
C GLU A 72 -12.06 14.51 -9.98
N LEU A 73 -11.41 14.13 -8.87
CA LEU A 73 -9.99 14.38 -8.61
C LEU A 73 -9.09 13.18 -8.97
N PHE A 74 -9.69 12.02 -9.27
CA PHE A 74 -8.94 10.84 -9.69
C PHE A 74 -8.47 11.00 -11.14
N PRO A 75 -7.27 10.53 -11.48
CA PRO A 75 -6.86 10.48 -12.87
C PRO A 75 -7.73 9.46 -13.62
N ASN A 76 -7.96 9.67 -14.92
CA ASN A 76 -8.86 8.85 -15.75
C ASN A 76 -8.55 7.34 -15.76
N TRP A 77 -7.32 6.96 -15.39
CA TRP A 77 -6.86 5.57 -15.35
C TRP A 77 -6.99 4.92 -13.96
N ALA A 78 -7.35 5.68 -12.92
CA ALA A 78 -7.68 5.15 -11.61
C ALA A 78 -9.14 4.65 -11.60
N GLU A 79 -9.43 3.62 -10.80
CA GLU A 79 -10.78 3.03 -10.72
C GLU A 79 -11.40 3.35 -9.35
N PRO A 80 -11.97 4.56 -9.16
CA PRO A 80 -12.61 4.89 -7.91
C PRO A 80 -13.73 3.90 -7.60
N ARG A 81 -13.84 3.53 -6.32
CA ARG A 81 -14.86 2.62 -5.83
C ARG A 81 -16.23 3.27 -6.01
N ASN A 82 -17.18 2.48 -6.50
CA ASN A 82 -18.60 2.86 -6.48
C ASN A 82 -19.10 2.79 -5.02
N ALA A 83 -19.08 3.93 -4.36
CA ALA A 83 -19.44 4.11 -2.96
C ALA A 83 -20.46 5.26 -2.84
N PRO A 84 -21.32 5.25 -1.80
CA PRO A 84 -22.19 6.37 -1.49
C PRO A 84 -21.42 7.71 -1.43
N ARG A 85 -22.04 8.79 -1.90
CA ARG A 85 -21.37 10.11 -2.05
C ARG A 85 -20.92 10.70 -0.71
N ASP A 86 -21.68 10.47 0.36
CA ASP A 86 -21.30 10.82 1.74
C ASP A 86 -20.00 10.12 2.16
N GLN A 87 -19.83 8.84 1.85
CA GLN A 87 -18.60 8.10 2.12
C GLN A 87 -17.41 8.65 1.32
N GLN A 88 -17.63 9.00 0.05
CA GLN A 88 -16.63 9.64 -0.81
C GLN A 88 -16.19 11.00 -0.26
N LEU A 89 -17.13 11.83 0.19
CA LEU A 89 -16.83 13.16 0.74
C LEU A 89 -16.09 13.05 2.07
N HIS A 90 -16.51 12.15 2.96
CA HIS A 90 -15.84 11.91 4.24
C HIS A 90 -14.36 11.53 4.05
N GLU A 91 -14.07 10.68 3.06
CA GLU A 91 -12.70 10.26 2.78
C GLU A 91 -11.85 11.41 2.21
N ALA A 92 -12.43 12.24 1.35
CA ALA A 92 -11.78 13.43 0.83
C ALA A 92 -11.50 14.45 1.95
N GLU A 93 -12.44 14.68 2.87
CA GLU A 93 -12.25 15.55 4.03
C GLU A 93 -11.13 15.04 4.95
N ALA A 94 -11.05 13.72 5.17
CA ALA A 94 -9.96 13.13 5.93
C ALA A 94 -8.60 13.36 5.25
N ALA A 95 -8.54 13.28 3.92
CA ALA A 95 -7.34 13.59 3.14
C ALA A 95 -6.98 15.08 3.20
N GLU A 96 -7.98 15.97 3.16
CA GLU A 96 -7.78 17.43 3.33
C GLU A 96 -7.15 17.75 4.70
N GLN A 97 -7.74 17.24 5.78
CA GLN A 97 -7.20 17.46 7.13
C GLN A 97 -5.79 16.87 7.29
N ALA A 98 -5.51 15.73 6.66
CA ALA A 98 -4.19 15.13 6.66
C ALA A 98 -3.16 15.97 5.89
N TYR A 99 -3.54 16.53 4.74
CA TYR A 99 -2.71 17.48 4.01
C TYR A 99 -2.41 18.71 4.88
N ASP A 100 -3.44 19.32 5.47
CA ASP A 100 -3.27 20.58 6.21
C ASP A 100 -2.35 20.38 7.44
N ARG A 101 -2.45 19.24 8.14
CA ARG A 101 -1.51 18.89 9.24
C ARG A 101 -0.06 18.73 8.80
N ASN A 102 0.17 18.40 7.53
CA ASN A 102 1.49 18.08 6.99
C ASN A 102 1.92 19.07 5.90
N ALA A 103 1.25 20.23 5.75
CA ALA A 103 1.43 21.13 4.61
C ALA A 103 2.91 21.50 4.33
N GLN A 104 3.70 21.66 5.40
CA GLN A 104 5.14 21.91 5.28
C GLN A 104 5.91 20.78 4.58
N ALA A 105 5.49 19.52 4.77
CA ALA A 105 6.08 18.38 4.07
C ALA A 105 5.80 18.40 2.56
N TYR A 106 4.77 19.13 2.13
CA TYR A 106 4.39 19.29 0.73
C TYR A 106 4.93 20.59 0.11
N ALA A 107 5.61 21.45 0.88
CA ALA A 107 6.00 22.78 0.41
C ALA A 107 6.88 22.75 -0.86
N GLU A 108 7.70 21.69 -0.99
CA GLU A 108 8.60 21.48 -2.13
C GLU A 108 7.99 20.62 -3.25
N SER A 109 6.75 20.12 -3.08
CA SER A 109 6.09 19.31 -4.10
C SER A 109 5.70 20.17 -5.31
N PRO A 110 5.98 19.72 -6.56
CA PRO A 110 5.49 20.42 -7.75
C PRO A 110 3.97 20.27 -7.95
N PHE A 111 3.31 19.37 -7.21
CA PHE A 111 1.86 19.14 -7.29
C PHE A 111 1.07 20.04 -6.33
N PRO A 112 0.02 20.74 -6.80
CA PRO A 112 -0.82 21.59 -5.96
C PRO A 112 -1.69 20.81 -4.97
N ARG A 113 -2.11 21.45 -3.86
CA ARG A 113 -2.98 20.88 -2.80
C ARG A 113 -4.10 20.00 -3.33
N ARG A 114 -4.85 20.46 -4.35
CA ARG A 114 -6.00 19.74 -4.91
C ARG A 114 -5.68 18.30 -5.36
N MET A 115 -4.44 18.02 -5.73
CA MET A 115 -4.01 16.69 -6.17
C MET A 115 -3.66 15.76 -5.01
N TRP A 116 -3.52 16.28 -3.79
CA TRP A 116 -3.21 15.50 -2.58
C TRP A 116 -4.45 15.13 -1.76
N VAL A 117 -5.58 15.78 -2.04
CA VAL A 117 -6.81 15.69 -1.24
C VAL A 117 -7.90 14.87 -1.92
N PHE A 118 -7.54 14.02 -2.89
CA PHE A 118 -8.52 13.22 -3.62
C PHE A 118 -9.20 12.15 -2.76
N GLY A 119 -8.61 11.75 -1.63
CA GLY A 119 -9.11 10.69 -0.73
C GLY A 119 -8.08 9.57 -0.56
N SER A 120 -8.52 8.33 -0.34
CA SER A 120 -7.67 7.14 -0.32
C SER A 120 -7.56 6.49 -1.69
N GLY A 121 -6.46 5.77 -1.89
CA GLY A 121 -6.18 5.10 -3.15
C GLY A 121 -5.20 3.95 -2.97
N GLY A 122 -5.28 2.96 -3.84
CA GLY A 122 -4.34 1.85 -3.82
C GLY A 122 -4.74 0.68 -2.93
N ALA A 123 -3.85 -0.31 -2.86
CA ALA A 123 -4.12 -1.54 -2.14
C ALA A 123 -4.25 -1.36 -0.61
N TYR A 124 -3.60 -0.34 -0.03
CA TYR A 124 -3.49 -0.15 1.41
C TYR A 124 -4.33 1.00 1.99
N GLY A 125 -5.22 1.61 1.19
CA GLY A 125 -6.11 2.68 1.65
C GLY A 125 -5.47 4.06 1.71
N LEU A 126 -5.85 4.89 2.69
CA LEU A 126 -5.48 6.32 2.79
C LEU A 126 -3.97 6.53 3.04
N LEU A 127 -3.18 6.35 1.99
CA LEU A 127 -1.76 6.69 1.94
C LEU A 127 -1.47 8.10 1.40
N PRO A 128 -2.18 8.72 0.44
CA PRO A 128 -1.62 9.86 -0.30
C PRO A 128 -1.40 11.13 0.55
N ALA A 129 -2.22 11.38 1.59
CA ALA A 129 -2.11 12.58 2.42
C ALA A 129 -1.21 12.42 3.68
N ASN A 130 -0.81 11.20 4.04
CA ASN A 130 0.12 10.94 5.15
C ASN A 130 1.42 10.26 4.70
N ALA A 131 1.44 9.73 3.48
CA ALA A 131 2.58 9.03 2.92
C ALA A 131 3.74 9.99 2.74
N LEU A 132 3.57 11.26 2.35
CA LEU A 132 4.73 12.09 2.00
C LEU A 132 5.69 12.49 3.11
N ALA A 133 5.32 12.36 4.38
CA ALA A 133 6.17 12.83 5.47
C ALA A 133 7.61 12.26 5.49
N PRO A 134 7.86 10.96 5.17
CA PRO A 134 9.21 10.42 4.98
C PRO A 134 9.94 11.05 3.79
N TRP A 135 9.25 11.55 2.77
CA TRP A 135 9.84 12.17 1.58
C TRP A 135 9.98 13.70 1.68
N LYS A 136 9.59 14.29 2.82
CA LYS A 136 9.85 15.70 3.12
C LYS A 136 11.35 16.01 2.97
N ASP A 137 11.65 17.15 2.36
CA ASP A 137 12.99 17.69 2.13
C ASP A 137 13.91 16.78 1.27
N THR A 138 13.32 15.90 0.44
CA THR A 138 14.06 15.00 -0.46
C THR A 138 13.98 15.44 -1.92
N ASP A 139 15.05 15.16 -2.68
CA ASP A 139 15.08 15.38 -4.13
C ASP A 139 14.01 14.58 -4.89
N ALA A 140 13.63 13.41 -4.37
CA ALA A 140 12.57 12.59 -4.94
C ALA A 140 11.22 13.32 -4.91
N LEU A 141 10.93 14.07 -3.86
CA LEU A 141 9.74 14.92 -3.77
C LEU A 141 9.84 16.15 -4.68
N ARG A 142 10.95 16.91 -4.57
CA ARG A 142 11.19 18.14 -5.37
C ARG A 142 11.06 17.91 -6.87
N ARG A 143 11.61 16.80 -7.36
CA ARG A 143 11.62 16.45 -8.78
C ARG A 143 10.35 15.73 -9.23
N GLY A 144 9.35 15.58 -8.35
CA GLY A 144 8.11 14.87 -8.66
C GLY A 144 8.29 13.38 -8.95
N ARG A 145 9.37 12.75 -8.46
CA ARG A 145 9.50 11.27 -8.47
C ARG A 145 8.53 10.62 -7.51
N VAL A 146 8.12 11.35 -6.48
CA VAL A 146 7.05 10.99 -5.55
C VAL A 146 5.83 11.86 -5.84
N THR A 147 4.71 11.24 -6.16
CA THR A 147 3.49 11.92 -6.65
C THR A 147 2.26 11.47 -5.85
N PRO A 148 1.16 12.25 -5.85
CA PRO A 148 -0.07 11.85 -5.16
C PRO A 148 -0.67 10.55 -5.68
N TYR A 149 -0.40 10.21 -6.95
CA TYR A 149 -0.96 9.06 -7.62
C TYR A 149 -0.12 7.78 -7.46
N ASP A 150 1.05 7.88 -6.81
CA ASP A 150 1.92 6.74 -6.55
C ASP A 150 1.27 5.67 -5.65
N VAL A 151 0.18 6.04 -4.95
CA VAL A 151 -0.63 5.09 -4.19
C VAL A 151 -1.27 4.00 -5.06
N PHE A 152 -1.47 4.26 -6.35
CA PHE A 152 -1.97 3.28 -7.32
C PHE A 152 -0.87 2.44 -7.98
N ASN A 153 0.40 2.85 -7.85
CA ASN A 153 1.54 2.06 -8.30
C ASN A 153 1.83 0.97 -7.26
N PRO A 154 1.79 -0.32 -7.61
CA PRO A 154 1.96 -1.38 -6.62
C PRO A 154 3.25 -1.26 -5.79
N TRP A 155 4.40 -1.04 -6.44
CA TRP A 155 5.67 -0.93 -5.74
C TRP A 155 5.70 0.28 -4.79
N LYS A 156 5.41 1.48 -5.30
CA LYS A 156 5.46 2.69 -4.47
C LYS A 156 4.43 2.66 -3.35
N SER A 157 3.23 2.13 -3.61
CA SER A 157 2.19 1.90 -2.60
C SER A 157 2.68 0.95 -1.49
N THR A 158 3.41 -0.13 -1.83
CA THR A 158 4.09 -0.97 -0.83
C THR A 158 5.03 -0.13 0.01
N ILE A 159 5.92 0.63 -0.61
CA ILE A 159 6.92 1.41 0.13
C ILE A 159 6.25 2.46 1.03
N PHE A 160 5.20 3.12 0.56
CA PHE A 160 4.42 4.08 1.35
C PHE A 160 3.78 3.43 2.57
N PHE A 161 3.20 2.25 2.40
CA PHE A 161 2.69 1.46 3.50
C PHE A 161 3.79 1.09 4.49
N LEU A 162 4.94 0.60 4.02
CA LEU A 162 6.05 0.19 4.88
C LEU A 162 6.61 1.36 5.70
N GLU A 163 6.80 2.52 5.08
CA GLU A 163 7.23 3.74 5.77
C GLU A 163 6.21 4.20 6.81
N TYR A 164 4.93 4.09 6.50
CA TYR A 164 3.88 4.43 7.44
C TYR A 164 3.87 3.48 8.64
N VAL A 165 4.01 2.16 8.42
CA VAL A 165 4.13 1.17 9.49
C VAL A 165 5.36 1.42 10.35
N ARG A 166 6.52 1.68 9.74
CA ARG A 166 7.75 1.99 10.48
C ARG A 166 7.58 3.23 11.36
N ARG A 167 6.97 4.30 10.83
CA ARG A 167 6.66 5.51 11.63
C ARG A 167 5.69 5.24 12.77
N MET A 168 4.74 4.31 12.60
CA MET A 168 3.85 3.89 13.67
C MET A 168 4.60 3.13 14.75
N ILE A 169 5.54 2.25 14.38
CA ILE A 169 6.43 1.56 15.31
C ILE A 169 7.31 2.58 16.04
N ASP A 170 7.90 3.55 15.35
CA ASP A 170 8.79 4.56 15.93
C ASP A 170 8.04 5.62 16.76
N LYS A 171 6.70 5.61 16.75
CA LYS A 171 5.90 6.61 17.44
C LYS A 171 6.08 6.50 18.97
N PRO A 172 6.30 7.60 19.70
CA PRO A 172 6.49 7.56 21.15
C PRO A 172 5.34 6.93 21.94
N SER A 173 4.10 7.01 21.45
CA SER A 173 2.96 6.35 22.10
C SER A 173 3.02 4.84 21.97
N PHE A 174 3.42 4.30 20.80
CA PHE A 174 3.63 2.86 20.60
C PHE A 174 4.83 2.35 21.40
N GLN A 175 5.95 3.08 21.38
CA GLN A 175 7.17 2.71 22.11
C GLN A 175 7.00 2.70 23.64
N ARG A 176 6.06 3.47 24.17
CA ARG A 176 5.73 3.47 25.61
C ARG A 176 4.76 2.38 26.03
N LEU A 177 4.15 1.66 25.10
CA LEU A 177 3.27 0.55 25.44
C LEU A 177 4.05 -0.56 26.17
N PRO A 178 3.39 -1.31 27.06
CA PRO A 178 3.90 -2.59 27.54
C PRO A 178 4.27 -3.51 26.37
N ALA A 179 5.29 -4.37 26.55
CA ALA A 179 5.80 -5.20 25.45
C ALA A 179 4.73 -6.10 24.81
N GLN A 180 3.80 -6.63 25.62
CA GLN A 180 2.67 -7.43 25.16
C GLN A 180 1.65 -6.66 24.31
N ASP A 181 1.59 -5.33 24.47
CA ASP A 181 0.65 -4.46 23.75
C ASP A 181 1.26 -3.85 22.48
N ARG A 182 2.56 -4.04 22.25
CA ARG A 182 3.27 -3.67 21.00
C ARG A 182 3.01 -4.70 19.91
N ASN A 183 1.74 -4.90 19.57
CA ASN A 183 1.29 -5.96 18.68
C ASN A 183 0.70 -5.44 17.36
N TRP A 184 0.41 -6.37 16.44
CA TRP A 184 -0.15 -6.04 15.13
C TRP A 184 -1.51 -5.34 15.20
N LEU A 185 -2.32 -5.61 16.23
CA LEU A 185 -3.59 -4.93 16.46
C LEU A 185 -3.40 -3.45 16.83
N ALA A 186 -2.41 -3.13 17.66
CA ALA A 186 -2.03 -1.74 17.94
C ALA A 186 -1.66 -0.99 16.65
N LEU A 187 -0.84 -1.60 15.80
CA LEU A 187 -0.53 -1.03 14.49
C LEU A 187 -1.76 -0.90 13.59
N LYS A 188 -2.66 -1.90 13.58
CA LYS A 188 -3.89 -1.85 12.77
C LYS A 188 -4.82 -0.71 13.19
N ARG A 189 -4.94 -0.42 14.49
CA ARG A 189 -5.62 0.78 15.01
C ARG A 189 -4.92 2.05 14.52
N GLY A 190 -3.59 2.08 14.61
CA GLY A 190 -2.74 3.14 14.07
C GLY A 190 -2.93 3.43 12.58
N MET A 191 -3.18 2.39 11.77
CA MET A 191 -3.50 2.54 10.34
C MET A 191 -4.82 3.29 10.13
N ALA A 192 -5.80 3.10 11.01
CA ALA A 192 -7.06 3.84 10.94
C ALA A 192 -6.89 5.30 11.42
N SER A 193 -6.10 5.52 12.47
CA SER A 193 -5.65 6.84 12.88
C SER A 193 -4.40 6.71 13.76
N PRO A 194 -3.33 7.51 13.54
CA PRO A 194 -2.13 7.46 14.37
C PRO A 194 -2.38 7.66 15.87
N SER A 195 -3.46 8.35 16.24
CA SER A 195 -3.85 8.62 17.63
C SER A 195 -4.44 7.41 18.36
N LEU A 196 -4.72 6.31 17.67
CA LEU A 196 -5.38 5.12 18.25
C LEU A 196 -4.39 3.99 18.55
N VAL A 197 -3.10 4.20 18.30
CA VAL A 197 -2.10 3.13 18.45
C VAL A 197 -1.96 2.67 19.89
N ASP A 198 -2.16 3.57 20.84
CA ASP A 198 -2.07 3.36 22.28
C ASP A 198 -3.44 3.21 22.95
N ASP A 199 -4.52 3.18 22.18
CA ASP A 199 -5.89 2.95 22.69
C ASP A 199 -6.13 1.46 22.94
N VAL A 200 -5.31 0.87 23.81
CA VAL A 200 -5.31 -0.58 24.13
C VAL A 200 -6.68 -1.05 24.59
N GLY A 201 -7.32 -0.27 25.47
CA GLY A 201 -8.64 -0.57 26.03
C GLY A 201 -9.82 -0.29 25.10
N GLU A 202 -9.59 0.11 23.84
CA GLU A 202 -10.64 0.44 22.87
C GLU A 202 -11.64 1.50 23.38
N SER A 203 -11.16 2.50 24.12
CA SER A 203 -11.98 3.60 24.63
C SER A 203 -12.61 4.42 23.49
N ASN A 204 -11.97 4.42 22.32
CA ASN A 204 -12.53 4.99 21.10
C ASN A 204 -13.27 3.90 20.27
N ALA A 205 -14.52 4.17 19.89
CA ALA A 205 -15.33 3.27 19.06
C ALA A 205 -14.68 2.89 17.71
N ARG A 206 -13.79 3.75 17.19
CA ARG A 206 -13.01 3.47 15.97
C ARG A 206 -11.96 2.37 16.19
N SER A 207 -11.40 2.26 17.39
CA SER A 207 -10.48 1.18 17.75
C SER A 207 -11.16 -0.18 17.73
N ALA A 208 -12.33 -0.29 18.39
CA ALA A 208 -13.14 -1.51 18.35
C ALA A 208 -13.58 -1.87 16.93
N THR A 209 -13.89 -0.87 16.09
CA THR A 209 -14.20 -1.08 14.68
C THR A 209 -12.99 -1.59 13.89
N SER A 210 -11.79 -1.03 14.15
CA SER A 210 -10.55 -1.48 13.52
C SER A 210 -10.24 -2.94 13.88
N ARG A 211 -10.38 -3.33 15.15
CA ARG A 211 -10.24 -4.73 15.58
C ARG A 211 -11.24 -5.65 14.86
N ARG A 212 -12.53 -5.32 14.88
CA ARG A 212 -13.56 -6.13 14.20
C ARG A 212 -13.26 -6.32 12.72
N ASN A 213 -12.81 -5.27 12.03
CA ASN A 213 -12.44 -5.35 10.62
C ASN A 213 -11.20 -6.23 10.42
N ALA A 214 -10.21 -6.12 11.30
CA ALA A 214 -9.00 -6.93 11.28
C ALA A 214 -9.32 -8.42 11.49
N THR A 215 -10.14 -8.76 12.50
CA THR A 215 -10.60 -10.13 12.76
C THR A 215 -11.32 -10.71 11.55
N LYS A 216 -12.27 -9.97 10.96
CA LYS A 216 -12.98 -10.40 9.75
C LYS A 216 -12.05 -10.60 8.56
N ALA A 217 -11.03 -9.75 8.42
CA ALA A 217 -10.04 -9.88 7.37
C ALA A 217 -9.13 -11.10 7.58
N ALA A 218 -8.65 -11.32 8.81
CA ALA A 218 -7.85 -12.48 9.18
C ALA A 218 -8.61 -13.78 8.89
N GLN A 219 -9.86 -13.88 9.34
CA GLN A 219 -10.75 -15.01 9.05
C GLN A 219 -10.91 -15.25 7.55
N ALA A 220 -11.19 -14.20 6.77
CA ALA A 220 -11.37 -14.33 5.32
C ALA A 220 -10.09 -14.75 4.57
N LEU A 221 -8.92 -14.50 5.17
CA LEU A 221 -7.61 -14.82 4.60
C LEU A 221 -7.04 -16.14 5.16
N GLY A 222 -7.73 -16.81 6.10
CA GLY A 222 -7.21 -17.99 6.78
C GLY A 222 -6.03 -17.71 7.73
N ILE A 223 -5.89 -16.48 8.19
CA ILE A 223 -4.87 -16.07 9.17
C ILE A 223 -5.46 -16.25 10.58
N PRO A 224 -4.78 -16.95 11.52
CA PRO A 224 -5.25 -17.08 12.89
C PRO A 224 -5.48 -15.72 13.56
N GLU A 225 -6.53 -15.56 14.35
CA GLU A 225 -6.82 -14.30 15.03
C GLU A 225 -5.72 -13.91 16.03
N ASP A 226 -5.11 -14.91 16.67
CA ASP A 226 -4.00 -14.79 17.63
C ASP A 226 -2.82 -13.98 17.05
N TYR A 227 -2.62 -14.04 15.73
CA TYR A 227 -1.64 -13.24 15.01
C TYR A 227 -1.78 -11.73 15.31
N LEU A 228 -3.01 -11.22 15.47
CA LEU A 228 -3.24 -9.80 15.77
C LEU A 228 -2.63 -9.38 17.11
N TYR A 229 -2.42 -10.34 18.02
CA TYR A 229 -1.90 -10.11 19.36
C TYR A 229 -0.40 -10.45 19.47
N GLU A 230 0.21 -11.00 18.42
CA GLU A 230 1.66 -11.21 18.38
C GLU A 230 2.42 -9.87 18.39
N THR A 231 3.54 -9.85 19.12
CA THR A 231 4.42 -8.69 19.20
C THR A 231 5.05 -8.39 17.83
N VAL A 232 5.12 -7.10 17.50
CA VAL A 232 5.71 -6.62 16.26
C VAL A 232 7.24 -6.65 16.37
N PRO A 233 7.97 -7.15 15.35
CA PRO A 233 9.41 -6.96 15.26
C PRO A 233 9.77 -5.47 15.10
N LEU A 234 10.56 -4.95 16.05
CA LEU A 234 10.98 -3.54 16.06
C LEU A 234 12.18 -3.26 15.14
N ASP A 235 13.01 -4.27 14.85
CA ASP A 235 14.20 -4.15 14.01
C ASP A 235 14.01 -4.80 12.63
N TRP A 236 14.29 -4.04 11.57
CA TRP A 236 14.12 -4.44 10.17
C TRP A 236 15.45 -4.28 9.41
N PRO A 237 16.48 -5.09 9.72
CA PRO A 237 17.86 -4.82 9.30
C PRO A 237 18.09 -4.93 7.79
N ARG A 238 17.21 -5.62 7.07
CA ARG A 238 17.26 -5.77 5.61
C ARG A 238 16.43 -4.73 4.85
N TYR A 239 15.71 -3.85 5.55
CA TYR A 239 14.91 -2.80 4.93
C TYR A 239 15.73 -1.51 4.83
N PRO A 240 16.26 -1.15 3.65
CA PRO A 240 17.11 0.04 3.48
C PRO A 240 16.35 1.37 3.67
N GLY A 241 15.02 1.32 3.74
CA GLY A 241 14.16 2.48 3.89
C GLY A 241 13.56 2.94 2.56
N GLY A 242 12.40 3.58 2.64
CA GLY A 242 11.62 3.97 1.46
C GLY A 242 12.26 5.08 0.63
N ARG A 243 13.17 5.86 1.22
CA ARG A 243 13.97 6.86 0.49
C ARG A 243 14.91 6.18 -0.51
N GLU A 244 15.63 5.15 -0.08
CA GLU A 244 16.57 4.42 -0.95
C GLU A 244 15.83 3.62 -2.04
N LEU A 245 14.67 3.04 -1.71
CA LEU A 245 13.88 2.20 -2.63
C LEU A 245 13.10 2.98 -3.69
N ILE A 246 13.00 4.31 -3.57
CA ILE A 246 12.30 5.20 -4.51
C ILE A 246 13.25 6.20 -5.18
N ALA A 247 14.45 6.44 -4.62
CA ALA A 247 15.47 7.32 -5.19
C ALA A 247 15.79 6.95 -6.65
#